data_AF-A0A9L0S8U4-F1
#
_entry.id   AF-A0A9L0S8U4-F1
#
_cell.length_a   1.000
_cell.length_b   1.000
_cell.length_c   1.000
_cell.angle_alpha   90.00
_cell.angle_beta   90.00
_cell.angle_gamma   90.00
#
_symmetry.space_group_name_H-M   'P 1'
#
loop_
_entity.id
_entity.type
_entity.pdbx_description
1 polymer ?
#
loop_
_entity_poly.entity_id
_entity_poly.type
_entity_poly.pdbx_seq_one_letter_code
_entity_poly.pdbx_strand_id
1 'polypeptide(L)'
;MIDSVKLRRDSAADFFSHYEYLCALQDSVPLPAVRACLREGVLDFNADRLRAVDWPPLLSTLKINRDLPLISIRSSFQPWLGETGLSFPPPVAPVSAPRREIPDSARF
;
A
#
# COMPACT_ATOMS: atom_id res chain seq x y z
N MET A 1 8.02 6.41 33.05
CA MET A 1 7.34 6.76 31.78
C MET A 1 7.27 5.53 30.88
N ILE A 2 6.45 4.53 31.25
CA ILE A 2 6.33 3.24 30.52
C ILE A 2 4.84 2.86 30.33
N ASP A 3 3.94 3.69 30.85
CA ASP A 3 2.51 3.39 30.91
C ASP A 3 1.83 3.56 29.54
N SER A 4 2.28 4.55 28.76
CA SER A 4 1.69 4.86 27.46
C SER A 4 1.88 3.72 26.45
N VAL A 5 3.02 3.02 26.44
CA VAL A 5 3.28 1.94 25.46
C VAL A 5 2.46 0.69 25.78
N LYS A 6 2.19 0.42 27.06
CA LYS A 6 1.32 -0.68 27.49
C LYS A 6 -0.15 -0.37 27.20
N LEU A 7 -0.59 0.84 27.53
CA LEU A 7 -1.97 1.28 27.26
C LEU A 7 -2.31 1.25 25.76
N ARG A 8 -1.35 1.53 24.87
CA ARG A 8 -1.56 1.37 23.40
C ARG A 8 -1.58 -0.08 22.92
N ARG A 9 -0.99 -1.02 23.68
CA ARG A 9 -1.03 -2.45 23.35
C ARG A 9 -2.35 -3.09 23.74
N ASP A 10 -2.94 -2.66 24.86
CA ASP A 10 -4.27 -3.12 25.26
C ASP A 10 -5.36 -2.61 24.30
N SER A 11 -5.29 -1.35 23.82
CA SER A 11 -6.31 -0.84 22.88
C SER A 11 -6.35 -1.56 21.52
N ALA A 12 -5.22 -2.17 21.11
CA ALA A 12 -5.18 -2.99 19.90
C ALA A 12 -6.01 -4.28 20.06
N ALA A 13 -6.10 -4.83 21.26
CA ALA A 13 -6.95 -5.98 21.55
C ALA A 13 -8.44 -5.59 21.48
N ASP A 14 -8.80 -4.39 21.93
CA ASP A 14 -10.18 -3.89 21.85
C ASP A 14 -10.64 -3.64 20.41
N PHE A 15 -9.79 -3.04 19.56
CA PHE A 15 -10.14 -2.82 18.14
C PHE A 15 -10.31 -4.14 17.39
N PHE A 16 -9.34 -5.06 17.52
CA PHE A 16 -9.38 -6.31 16.76
C PHE A 16 -10.55 -7.20 17.19
N SER A 17 -10.86 -7.27 18.48
CA SER A 17 -12.01 -8.02 18.98
C SER A 17 -13.34 -7.47 18.45
N HIS A 18 -13.49 -6.15 18.39
CA HIS A 18 -14.69 -5.52 17.84
C HIS A 18 -14.82 -5.75 16.33
N TYR A 19 -13.71 -5.72 15.61
CA TYR A 19 -13.66 -6.06 14.19
C TYR A 19 -14.03 -7.53 13.94
N GLU A 20 -13.50 -8.48 14.72
CA GLU A 20 -13.88 -9.90 14.61
C GLU A 20 -15.38 -10.10 14.83
N TYR A 21 -15.96 -9.42 15.82
CA TYR A 21 -17.39 -9.46 16.08
C TYR A 21 -18.22 -8.90 14.91
N LEU A 22 -17.84 -7.74 14.36
CA LEU A 22 -18.53 -7.14 13.21
C LEU A 22 -18.35 -7.98 11.94
N CYS A 23 -17.20 -8.63 11.79
CA CYS A 23 -16.95 -9.57 10.70
C CYS A 23 -17.93 -10.74 10.75
N ALA A 24 -18.09 -11.36 11.93
CA ALA A 24 -19.03 -12.44 12.16
C ALA A 24 -20.50 -12.02 11.91
N LEU A 25 -20.86 -10.77 12.25
CA LEU A 25 -22.20 -10.23 12.01
C LEU A 25 -22.51 -9.99 10.53
N GLN A 26 -21.48 -9.75 9.71
CA GLN A 26 -21.59 -9.42 8.29
C GLN A 26 -21.18 -10.59 7.37
N ASP A 27 -21.10 -11.81 7.91
CA ASP A 27 -20.68 -13.03 7.19
C ASP A 27 -19.32 -12.89 6.48
N SER A 28 -18.42 -12.11 7.08
CA SER A 28 -17.07 -11.87 6.58
C SER A 28 -16.02 -12.45 7.52
N VAL A 29 -14.85 -12.82 7.00
CA VAL A 29 -13.78 -13.42 7.80
C VAL A 29 -12.81 -12.33 8.23
N PRO A 30 -12.43 -12.24 9.52
CA PRO A 30 -11.48 -11.26 9.98
C PRO A 30 -10.13 -11.46 9.29
N LEU A 31 -9.66 -10.39 8.64
CA LEU A 31 -8.43 -10.46 7.86
C LEU A 31 -7.20 -10.45 8.79
N PRO A 32 -6.32 -11.46 8.71
CA PRO A 32 -5.08 -11.47 9.49
C PRO A 32 -4.15 -10.32 9.07
N ALA A 33 -4.31 -9.79 7.86
CA ALA A 33 -3.64 -8.58 7.42
C ALA A 33 -4.00 -7.38 8.31
N VAL A 34 -5.28 -7.20 8.66
CA VAL A 34 -5.73 -6.11 9.54
C VAL A 34 -5.10 -6.24 10.93
N ARG A 35 -5.01 -7.46 11.45
CA ARG A 35 -4.32 -7.75 12.72
C ARG A 35 -2.84 -7.40 12.67
N ALA A 36 -2.15 -7.73 11.58
CA ALA A 36 -0.72 -7.46 11.41
C ALA A 36 -0.41 -5.97 11.16
N CYS A 37 -1.36 -5.28 10.54
CA CYS A 37 -1.35 -3.85 10.23
C CYS A 37 -1.66 -2.96 11.45
N LEU A 38 -2.23 -3.53 12.51
CA LEU A 38 -2.51 -2.85 13.75
C LEU A 38 -1.27 -2.87 14.66
N ARG A 39 -0.61 -1.73 14.83
CA ARG A 39 0.58 -1.58 15.69
C ARG A 39 0.48 -0.36 16.58
N GLU A 40 0.52 -0.58 17.89
CA GLU A 40 0.59 0.49 18.93
C GLU A 40 -0.47 1.60 18.74
N GLY A 41 -1.70 1.21 18.40
CA GLY A 41 -2.82 2.14 18.17
C GLY A 41 -2.80 2.83 16.80
N VAL A 42 -1.88 2.47 15.91
CA VAL A 42 -1.88 2.91 14.52
C VAL A 42 -2.36 1.75 13.65
N LEU A 43 -3.34 2.02 12.79
CA LEU A 43 -3.82 1.07 11.80
C LEU A 43 -3.26 1.46 10.43
N ASP A 44 -2.31 0.69 9.88
CA ASP A 44 -1.74 0.92 8.55
C ASP A 44 -1.95 -0.28 7.63
N PHE A 45 -2.94 -0.22 6.74
CA PHE A 45 -3.25 -1.32 5.82
C PHE A 45 -3.24 -0.88 4.35
N ASN A 46 -3.03 -1.86 3.48
CA ASN A 46 -3.09 -1.67 2.04
C ASN A 46 -4.49 -2.02 1.50
N ALA A 47 -5.15 -1.02 0.91
CA ALA A 47 -6.47 -1.11 0.30
C ALA A 47 -6.55 -2.20 -0.80
N ASP A 48 -5.47 -2.42 -1.54
CA ASP A 48 -5.45 -3.39 -2.65
C ASP A 48 -5.52 -4.85 -2.19
N ARG A 49 -5.21 -5.10 -0.92
CA ARG A 49 -5.26 -6.45 -0.32
C ARG A 49 -6.65 -6.78 0.25
N LEU A 50 -7.56 -5.81 0.28
CA LEU A 50 -8.92 -5.94 0.79
C LEU A 50 -9.90 -6.10 -0.38
N ARG A 51 -10.79 -7.10 -0.30
CA ARG A 51 -11.87 -7.23 -1.28
C ARG A 51 -13.00 -6.29 -0.90
N ALA A 52 -13.83 -5.90 -1.87
CA ALA A 52 -14.99 -5.02 -1.68
C ALA A 52 -15.90 -5.47 -0.51
N VAL A 53 -16.05 -6.77 -0.31
CA VAL A 53 -16.88 -7.38 0.75
C VAL A 53 -16.29 -7.25 2.15
N ASP A 54 -14.97 -7.04 2.26
CA ASP A 54 -14.28 -6.95 3.54
C ASP A 54 -14.22 -5.48 4.06
N TRP A 55 -14.60 -4.50 3.23
CA TRP A 55 -14.65 -3.08 3.60
C TRP A 55 -15.77 -2.70 4.59
N PRO A 56 -17.02 -3.17 4.44
CA PRO A 56 -18.11 -2.81 5.34
C PRO A 56 -17.83 -3.07 6.84
N PRO A 57 -17.33 -4.25 7.27
CA PRO A 57 -17.04 -4.49 8.69
C PRO A 57 -15.85 -3.64 9.17
N LEU A 58 -14.87 -3.40 8.30
CA LEU A 58 -13.69 -2.61 8.61
C LEU A 58 -14.04 -1.12 8.83
N LEU A 59 -14.81 -0.53 7.92
CA LEU A 59 -15.29 0.85 8.04
C LEU A 59 -16.24 1.02 9.23
N SER A 60 -17.09 0.02 9.50
CA SER A 60 -17.97 0.03 10.67
C SER A 60 -17.18 0.05 11.97
N THR A 61 -16.12 -0.76 12.05
CA THR A 61 -15.23 -0.79 13.22
C THR A 61 -14.53 0.54 13.40
N LEU A 62 -13.99 1.14 12.32
CA LEU A 62 -13.33 2.45 12.37
C LEU A 62 -14.27 3.59 12.76
N LYS A 63 -15.56 3.48 12.41
CA LYS A 63 -16.58 4.47 12.77
C LYS A 63 -16.90 4.46 14.27
N ILE A 64 -16.88 3.28 14.88
CA ILE A 64 -17.24 3.08 16.30
C ILE A 64 -16.01 3.25 17.20
N ASN A 65 -14.86 2.73 16.77
CA ASN A 65 -13.64 2.75 17.55
C ASN A 65 -12.99 4.14 17.55
N ARG A 66 -12.79 4.70 18.74
CA ARG A 66 -12.19 6.03 18.96
C ARG A 66 -10.76 5.94 19.52
N ASP A 67 -10.25 4.72 19.69
CA ASP A 67 -8.98 4.43 20.37
C ASP A 67 -7.79 4.38 19.41
N LEU A 68 -8.05 4.49 18.11
CA LEU A 68 -7.04 4.62 17.06
C LEU A 68 -6.70 6.09 16.82
N PRO A 69 -5.59 6.62 17.38
CA PRO A 69 -5.14 7.99 17.11
C PRO A 69 -4.75 8.24 15.65
N LEU A 70 -4.40 7.20 14.88
CA LEU A 70 -3.98 7.34 13.50
C LEU A 70 -4.40 6.14 12.64
N ILE A 71 -4.96 6.45 11.48
CA ILE A 71 -5.35 5.46 10.46
C ILE A 71 -4.66 5.85 9.16
N SER A 72 -3.86 4.95 8.61
CA SER A 72 -3.19 5.07 7.32
C SER A 72 -3.76 4.03 6.37
N ILE A 73 -4.31 4.51 5.25
CA ILE A 73 -4.82 3.66 4.18
C ILE A 73 -3.93 3.94 2.97
N ARG A 74 -3.16 2.94 2.56
CA ARG A 74 -2.29 3.04 1.39
C ARG A 74 -2.89 2.22 0.26
N SER A 75 -2.80 2.71 -0.96
CA SER A 75 -2.96 1.87 -2.16
C SER A 75 -1.62 1.86 -2.87
N SER A 76 -1.14 0.67 -3.19
CA SER A 76 0.06 0.44 -3.98
C SER A 76 -0.34 -0.02 -5.39
N PHE A 77 -1.38 0.60 -5.96
CA PHE A 77 -1.75 0.36 -7.34
C PHE A 77 -0.62 0.83 -8.26
N GLN A 78 0.04 -0.12 -8.92
CA GLN A 78 1.05 0.14 -9.93
C GLN A 78 0.42 0.02 -11.32
N PRO A 79 0.04 1.14 -11.98
CA PRO A 79 -0.59 1.10 -13.30
C PRO A 79 0.29 0.39 -14.35
N TRP A 80 1.61 0.46 -14.21
CA TRP A 80 2.60 -0.16 -15.11
C TRP A 80 2.73 -1.68 -15.00
N LEU A 81 2.18 -2.33 -13.97
CA LEU A 81 2.27 -3.80 -13.82
C LEU A 81 1.07 -4.53 -14.45
N GLY A 82 0.03 -3.79 -14.87
CA GLY A 82 -1.19 -4.34 -15.47
C GLY A 82 -1.16 -4.43 -17.00
N GLU A 83 -0.13 -3.89 -17.66
CA GLU A 83 -0.02 -3.84 -19.11
C GLU A 83 1.07 -4.80 -19.62
N THR A 84 0.86 -6.11 -19.41
CA THR A 84 1.47 -7.07 -20.34
C THR A 84 0.75 -6.91 -21.68
N GLY A 85 1.23 -6.01 -22.53
CA GLY A 85 0.62 -5.84 -23.86
C GLY A 85 1.12 -4.71 -24.75
N LEU A 86 1.77 -3.66 -24.24
CA LEU A 86 2.37 -2.66 -25.10
C LEU A 86 3.86 -2.55 -24.80
N SER A 87 4.61 -3.28 -25.63
CA SER A 87 6.03 -3.09 -25.87
C SER A 87 6.30 -1.60 -26.10
N PHE A 88 6.67 -0.89 -25.04
CA PHE A 88 7.55 0.26 -25.20
C PHE A 88 8.94 -0.34 -25.47
N PRO A 89 9.53 -0.14 -26.65
CA PRO A 89 10.92 -0.53 -26.82
C PRO A 89 11.75 0.24 -25.78
N PRO A 90 12.83 -0.35 -25.24
CA PRO A 90 13.74 0.38 -24.36
C PRO A 90 14.21 1.65 -25.09
N PRO A 91 14.54 2.73 -24.36
CA PRO A 91 14.99 3.97 -24.97
C PRO A 91 16.15 3.65 -25.91
N VAL A 92 15.93 3.84 -27.20
CA VAL A 92 16.96 3.65 -28.22
C VAL A 92 18.13 4.54 -27.84
N ALA A 93 19.29 3.93 -27.58
CA ALA A 93 20.52 4.66 -27.33
C ALA A 93 20.74 5.65 -28.49
N PRO A 94 21.20 6.88 -28.22
CA PRO A 94 21.40 7.86 -29.27
C PRO A 94 22.36 7.26 -30.31
N VAL A 95 21.89 7.18 -31.55
CA VAL A 95 22.69 6.75 -32.68
C VAL A 95 23.97 7.58 -32.68
N SER A 96 25.12 6.92 -32.49
CA SER A 96 26.42 7.55 -32.65
C SER A 96 26.46 8.13 -34.06
N ALA A 97 26.42 9.46 -34.16
CA ALA A 97 26.57 10.17 -35.42
C ALA A 97 27.86 9.69 -36.11
N PRO A 98 27.85 9.47 -37.43
CA PRO A 98 29.06 9.12 -38.14
C PRO A 98 30.06 10.28 -37.96
N ARG A 99 31.22 9.94 -37.41
CA ARG A 99 32.37 10.83 -37.27
C ARG A 99 32.64 11.41 -38.66
N ARG A 100 32.42 12.71 -38.84
CA ARG A 100 32.81 13.41 -40.08
C ARG A 100 34.33 13.26 -40.20
N GLU A 101 34.79 12.34 -41.05
CA GLU A 101 36.17 12.33 -41.49
C GLU A 101 36.36 13.59 -42.34
N ILE A 102 37.19 14.49 -41.82
CA ILE A 102 37.64 15.68 -42.51
C ILE A 102 38.61 15.19 -43.58
N PRO A 103 38.37 15.40 -44.89
CA PRO A 103 39.36 15.06 -45.90
C PRO A 103 40.57 16.00 -45.77
N ASP A 104 41.76 15.42 -45.65
CA ASP A 104 43.06 16.10 -45.63
C ASP A 104 43.42 16.65 -47.03
N SER A 105 42.57 17.53 -47.56
CA SER A 105 42.79 18.20 -48.85
C SER A 105 42.62 19.71 -48.71
N ALA A 106 43.32 20.28 -47.74
CA ALA A 106 43.64 21.70 -47.68
C ALA A 106 45.07 21.88 -47.15
N ARG A 107 46.01 21.18 -47.78
CA ARG A 107 47.43 21.53 -47.77
C ARG A 107 47.91 21.61 -49.22
N PHE A 108 47.61 22.73 -49.86
CA PHE A 108 48.45 23.35 -50.88
C PHE A 108 48.28 24.86 -50.78
#